data_AF-A0A358HR00-F1
#
_entry.id   AF-A0A358HR00-F1
#
_cell.length_a   1.000
_cell.length_b   1.000
_cell.length_c   1.000
_cell.angle_alpha   90.00
_cell.angle_beta   90.00
_cell.angle_gamma   90.00
#
_symmetry.space_group_name_H-M   'P 1'
#
loop_
_entity.id
_entity.type
_entity.pdbx_description
1 polymer ?
#
loop_
_entity_poly.entity_id
_entity_poly.type
_entity_poly.pdbx_seq_one_letter_code
_entity_poly.pdbx_strand_id
1 'polypeptide(L)'
;MVMMSPMMFDAPESENNPITQLMFYSLLAFPALCLMGGILPWVLKRHPLSIWLYALSGLAVGLFFAAVVLLQIQCGGDFSC
;
A
#
# COMPACT_ATOMS: atom_id res chain seq x y z
N MET A 1 -9.98 10.29 -5.88
CA MET A 1 -10.11 9.22 -6.88
C MET A 1 -9.20 8.08 -6.47
N VAL A 2 -9.67 7.16 -5.62
CA VAL A 2 -8.93 5.91 -5.31
C VAL A 2 -9.97 4.80 -5.15
N MET A 3 -10.72 4.57 -6.22
CA MET A 3 -11.23 3.23 -6.48
C MET A 3 -10.49 2.80 -7.74
N MET A 4 -9.25 2.35 -7.56
CA MET A 4 -8.66 1.48 -8.58
C MET A 4 -9.60 0.28 -8.66
N SER A 5 -10.20 0.08 -9.84
CA SER A 5 -11.10 -1.03 -10.03
C SER A 5 -10.29 -2.33 -9.87
N PRO A 6 -10.82 -3.35 -9.18
CA PRO A 6 -10.17 -4.66 -9.13
C PRO A 6 -9.92 -5.23 -10.53
N MET A 7 -10.68 -4.79 -11.55
CA MET A 7 -10.48 -5.12 -12.96
C MET A 7 -9.13 -4.68 -13.56
N MET A 8 -8.38 -3.78 -12.91
CA MET A 8 -7.03 -3.42 -13.32
C MET A 8 -6.02 -4.57 -13.12
N PHE A 9 -6.28 -5.46 -12.16
CA PHE A 9 -5.43 -6.61 -11.88
C PHE A 9 -5.76 -7.85 -12.74
N ASP A 10 -6.83 -7.77 -13.54
CA ASP A 10 -7.32 -8.82 -14.44
C ASP A 10 -6.61 -8.80 -15.81
N ALA A 11 -5.58 -7.97 -15.97
CA ALA A 11 -4.76 -7.96 -17.18
C ALA A 11 -4.00 -9.29 -17.34
N PRO A 12 -3.89 -9.84 -18.57
CA PRO A 12 -3.12 -11.07 -18.81
C PRO A 12 -1.67 -10.88 -18.35
N GLU A 13 -1.07 -11.92 -17.74
CA GLU A 13 0.27 -11.91 -17.10
C GLU A 13 0.43 -11.06 -15.82
N SER A 14 -0.57 -10.26 -15.42
CA SER A 14 -0.55 -9.49 -14.17
C SER A 14 -0.34 -10.36 -12.92
N GLU A 15 -0.79 -11.62 -12.93
CA GLU A 15 -0.59 -12.52 -11.78
C GLU A 15 0.87 -12.94 -11.59
N ASN A 16 1.66 -12.97 -12.67
CA ASN A 16 3.06 -13.39 -12.63
C ASN A 16 4.01 -12.23 -12.32
N ASN A 17 3.53 -10.99 -12.43
CA ASN A 17 4.35 -9.81 -12.19
C ASN A 17 4.44 -9.49 -10.68
N PRO A 18 5.64 -9.49 -10.08
CA PRO A 18 5.79 -9.18 -8.66
C PRO A 18 5.40 -7.73 -8.30
N ILE A 19 5.45 -6.80 -9.26
CA ILE A 19 5.12 -5.39 -9.02
C ILE A 19 3.61 -5.18 -8.88
N THR A 20 2.82 -5.81 -9.73
CA THR A 20 1.35 -5.76 -9.64
C THR A 20 0.84 -6.45 -8.38
N GLN A 21 1.44 -7.60 -8.01
CA GLN A 21 1.19 -8.26 -6.73
C GLN A 21 1.50 -7.36 -5.54
N LEU A 22 2.67 -6.70 -5.54
CA LEU A 22 3.07 -5.77 -4.48
C LEU A 22 2.09 -4.58 -4.38
N MET A 23 1.63 -4.06 -5.52
CA MET A 23 0.63 -3.00 -5.56
C MET A 23 -0.71 -3.46 -4.98
N PHE A 24 -1.16 -4.67 -5.32
CA PHE A 24 -2.37 -5.28 -4.76
C PHE A 24 -2.28 -5.45 -3.24
N TYR A 25 -1.18 -6.02 -2.74
CA TYR A 25 -0.97 -6.18 -1.30
C TYR A 25 -0.87 -4.85 -0.57
N SER A 26 -0.27 -3.83 -1.19
CA SER A 26 -0.21 -2.48 -0.60
C SER A 26 -1.61 -1.87 -0.40
N LEU A 27 -2.50 -2.04 -1.38
CA LEU A 27 -3.89 -1.57 -1.33
C LEU A 27 -4.70 -2.34 -0.28
N LEU A 28 -4.48 -3.65 -0.17
CA LEU A 28 -5.15 -4.50 0.81
C LEU A 28 -4.67 -4.20 2.24
N ALA A 29 -3.36 -3.97 2.41
CA ALA A 29 -2.77 -3.63 3.70
C ALA A 29 -3.08 -2.20 4.16
N PHE A 30 -3.39 -1.28 3.23
CA PHE A 30 -3.66 0.13 3.53
C PHE A 30 -4.73 0.36 4.61
N PRO A 31 -5.97 -0.17 4.51
CA PRO A 31 -6.98 0.02 5.54
C PRO A 31 -6.56 -0.59 6.89
N ALA A 32 -5.89 -1.75 6.88
CA ALA A 32 -5.42 -2.39 8.11
C ALA A 32 -4.33 -1.55 8.80
N LEU A 33 -3.35 -1.04 8.06
CA LEU A 33 -2.28 -0.19 8.57
C LEU A 33 -2.79 1.17 9.06
N CYS A 34 -3.77 1.76 8.37
CA CYS A 34 -4.42 3.00 8.81
C CYS A 34 -5.23 2.81 10.11
N LEU A 35 -5.97 1.71 10.23
CA LEU A 35 -6.70 1.38 11.45
C LEU A 35 -5.74 1.11 12.62
N MET A 36 -4.67 0.34 12.38
CA MET A 36 -3.63 0.10 13.37
C MET A 36 -2.93 1.40 13.80
N GLY A 37 -2.57 2.26 12.85
CA GLY A 37 -1.95 3.57 13.11
C GLY A 37 -2.85 4.53 13.89
N GLY A 38 -4.18 4.38 13.81
CA GLY A 38 -5.13 5.16 14.62
C GLY A 38 -5.41 4.58 16.01
N ILE A 39 -5.50 3.25 16.12
CA ILE A 39 -5.91 2.56 17.36
C ILE A 39 -4.72 2.31 18.30
N LEU A 40 -3.57 1.88 17.77
CA LEU A 40 -2.40 1.54 18.57
C LEU A 40 -1.86 2.71 19.41
N PRO A 41 -1.82 3.98 18.91
CA PRO A 41 -1.37 5.10 19.73
C PRO A 41 -2.22 5.31 20.99
N TRP A 42 -3.52 4.99 20.89
CA TRP A 42 -4.50 5.11 21.96
C TRP A 42 -4.34 4.00 22.99
N VAL A 43 -4.10 2.76 22.54
CA VAL A 43 -3.80 1.62 23.41
C VAL A 43 -2.49 1.84 24.17
N LEU A 44 -1.47 2.38 23.50
CA LEU A 44 -0.13 2.61 24.04
C LEU A 44 0.08 4.04 24.56
N LYS A 45 -1.00 4.75 24.93
CA LYS A 45 -0.98 6.17 25.34
C LYS A 45 0.05 6.53 26.43
N ARG A 46 0.46 5.57 27.27
CA ARG A 46 1.48 5.77 28.32
C ARG A 46 2.93 5.73 27.81
N HIS A 47 3.19 5.20 26.62
CA HIS A 47 4.54 5.12 26.07
C HIS A 47 4.92 6.40 25.32
N PRO A 48 6.07 7.03 25.63
CA PRO A 48 6.50 8.26 24.97
C PRO A 48 6.76 8.09 23.46
N LEU A 49 7.04 6.85 23.03
CA LEU A 49 7.27 6.49 21.62
C LEU A 49 5.98 6.16 20.86
N SER A 50 4.82 6.16 21.51
CA SER A 50 3.52 5.82 20.91
C SER A 50 3.17 6.70 19.70
N ILE A 51 3.71 7.93 19.66
CA ILE A 51 3.49 8.87 18.54
C ILE A 51 4.10 8.37 17.22
N TRP A 52 5.14 7.53 17.27
CA TRP A 52 5.73 6.92 16.08
C TRP A 52 4.79 5.92 15.40
N LEU A 53 3.77 5.42 16.09
CA LEU A 53 2.79 4.51 15.50
C LEU A 53 1.90 5.22 14.46
N TYR A 54 1.79 6.55 14.50
CA TYR A 54 1.17 7.30 13.40
C TYR A 54 1.98 7.22 12.09
N ALA A 55 3.28 6.92 12.17
CA ALA A 55 4.11 6.71 11.00
C ALA A 55 3.70 5.44 10.21
N LEU A 56 2.97 4.49 10.81
CA LEU A 56 2.42 3.32 10.10
C LEU A 56 1.49 3.72 8.95
N SER A 57 0.64 4.73 9.18
CA SER A 57 -0.23 5.31 8.15
C SER A 57 0.60 5.96 7.03
N GLY A 58 1.68 6.67 7.39
CA GLY A 58 2.61 7.24 6.42
C GLY A 58 3.35 6.17 5.62
N LEU A 59 3.73 5.07 6.26
CA LEU A 59 4.39 3.92 5.65
C LEU A 59 3.47 3.23 4.64
N ALA A 60 2.16 3.10 4.95
CA ALA A 60 1.17 2.56 4.02
C ALA A 60 1.05 3.40 2.73
N VAL A 61 1.01 4.73 2.87
CA VAL A 61 1.03 5.65 1.71
C VAL A 61 2.34 5.53 0.94
N GLY A 62 3.48 5.44 1.64
CA GLY A 62 4.79 5.29 1.03
C GLY A 62 4.93 3.99 0.22
N LEU A 63 4.44 2.87 0.73
CA LEU A 63 4.42 1.59 0.02
C LEU A 63 3.60 1.66 -1.26
N PHE A 64 2.41 2.28 -1.20
CA PHE A 64 1.57 2.47 -2.38
C PHE A 64 2.25 3.36 -3.42
N PHE A 65 2.82 4.48 -3.00
CA PHE A 65 3.52 5.40 -3.89
C PHE A 65 4.75 4.74 -4.54
N ALA A 66 5.52 3.98 -3.76
CA ALA A 66 6.66 3.22 -4.27
C ALA A 66 6.23 2.17 -5.30
N ALA A 67 5.12 1.45 -5.07
CA ALA A 67 4.58 0.48 -6.01
C ALA A 67 4.19 1.13 -7.35
N VAL A 68 3.51 2.29 -7.29
CA VAL A 68 3.14 3.05 -8.49
C VAL A 68 4.37 3.54 -9.24
N VAL A 69 5.36 4.10 -8.54
CA VAL A 69 6.60 4.57 -9.17
C VAL A 69 7.38 3.42 -9.80
N LEU A 70 7.44 2.26 -9.15
CA LEU A 70 8.09 1.07 -9.71
C LEU A 70 7.38 0.58 -10.97
N LEU A 71 6.05 0.57 -10.99
CA LEU A 71 5.26 0.23 -12.18
C LEU A 71 5.55 1.22 -13.33
N GLN A 72 5.65 2.51 -13.03
CA GLN A 72 5.97 3.53 -14.04
C GLN A 72 7.38 3.37 -14.60
N ILE A 73 8.38 3.08 -13.76
CA ILE A 73 9.79 2.97 -14.19
C ILE A 73 10.05 1.65 -14.93
N GLN A 74 9.54 0.53 -14.42
CA GLN A 74 9.85 -0.78 -15.00
C GLN A 74 8.92 -1.14 -16.15
N CYS A 75 7.69 -0.66 -16.13
CA CYS A 75 6.63 -1.12 -17.02
C CYS A 75 5.94 -0.01 -17.79
N GLY A 76 6.42 1.23 -17.72
CA GLY A 76 5.84 2.35 -18.44
C GLY A 76 4.38 2.65 -18.05
N GLY A 77 3.92 2.08 -16.92
CA GLY A 77 2.53 2.15 -16.49
C GLY A 77 1.64 0.98 -16.95
N ASP A 78 2.19 -0.03 -17.64
CA ASP A 78 1.47 -1.27 -17.96
C ASP A 78 1.49 -2.27 -16.80
N PHE A 79 0.39 -3.00 -16.64
CA PHE A 79 0.20 -4.04 -15.61
C PHE A 79 0.66 -5.42 -16.08
N SER A 80 0.94 -5.57 -17.38
CA SER A 80 1.30 -6.84 -18.04
C SER A 80 2.74 -6.78 -18.58
N CYS A 81 3.62 -6.35 -17.70
CA CYS A 81 5.05 -6.61 -17.71
C CYS A 81 5.33 -7.98 -17.07
#